data_AF-A0AA35RGC1-F1
#
_entry.id   AF-A0AA35RGC1-F1
#
_cell.length_a   1.000
_cell.length_b   1.000
_cell.length_c   1.000
_cell.angle_alpha   90.00
_cell.angle_beta   90.00
_cell.angle_gamma   90.00
#
_symmetry.space_group_name_H-M   'P 1'
#
loop_
_entity.id
_entity.type
_entity.pdbx_description
1 polymer ?
#
loop_
_entity_poly.entity_id
_entity_poly.type
_entity_poly.pdbx_seq_one_letter_code
_entity_poly.pdbx_strand_id
1 'polypeptide(L)' 'MGATGLHAATATAKMDPAHLHRMLELGGVPAATLAERYGTPLYVYEEERIRSAFQTLTRAFAVDDLRIHYP' A
#
# COMPACT_ATOMS: atom_id res chain seq x y z
N MET A 1 18.11 21.11 -32.47
CA MET A 1 18.69 20.54 -31.23
C MET A 1 17.99 21.19 -30.05
N GLY A 2 17.20 20.57 -29.19
CA GLY A 2 16.61 19.23 -29.14
C GLY A 2 15.26 19.37 -28.40
N ALA A 3 14.22 18.72 -28.91
CA ALA A 3 12.89 18.78 -28.32
C ALA A 3 12.71 17.60 -27.35
N THR A 4 12.68 17.96 -26.07
CA THR A 4 11.84 17.41 -24.99
C THR A 4 11.19 16.05 -25.25
N GLY A 5 11.81 14.99 -24.74
CA GLY A 5 11.17 13.68 -24.61
C GLY A 5 10.21 13.67 -23.43
N LEU A 6 8.91 13.85 -23.69
CA LEU A 6 7.83 13.62 -22.72
C LEU A 6 7.11 12.33 -23.12
N HIS A 7 7.62 11.18 -22.70
CA HIS A 7 6.86 9.93 -22.75
C HIS A 7 6.02 9.80 -21.49
N ALA A 8 4.92 10.56 -21.44
CA ALA A 8 3.79 10.21 -20.59
C ALA A 8 3.05 9.06 -21.29
N ALA A 9 3.44 7.83 -20.96
CA ALA A 9 2.74 6.64 -21.42
C ALA A 9 1.39 6.54 -20.68
N THR A 10 0.37 7.16 -21.25
CA THR A 10 -1.04 6.96 -20.88
C THR A 10 -1.40 5.52 -21.22
N ALA A 11 -1.32 4.62 -20.24
CA ALA A 11 -1.83 3.27 -20.37
C ALA A 11 -3.37 3.31 -20.35
N THR A 12 -3.99 3.59 -21.49
CA THR A 12 -5.40 3.27 -21.73
C THR A 12 -5.47 1.77 -22.00
N ALA A 13 -5.46 0.96 -20.94
CA ALA A 13 -5.73 -0.46 -21.06
C ALA A 13 -7.26 -0.64 -21.16
N LYS A 14 -7.73 -0.85 -22.39
CA LYS A 14 -9.09 -1.32 -22.67
C LYS A 14 -9.28 -2.68 -21.97
N MET A 15 -9.97 -2.70 -20.84
CA MET A 15 -10.18 -3.92 -20.05
C MET A 15 -11.39 -4.71 -20.55
N ASP A 16 -11.17 -5.98 -20.89
CA ASP A 16 -12.21 -6.95 -21.24
C ASP A 16 -13.13 -7.25 -20.03
N PRO A 17 -14.46 -7.38 -20.23
CA PRO A 17 -15.45 -7.51 -19.15
C PRO A 17 -15.41 -8.87 -18.43
N ALA A 18 -14.59 -9.83 -18.86
CA ALA A 18 -14.44 -11.15 -18.22
C ALA A 18 -13.25 -11.23 -17.23
N HIS A 19 -12.49 -10.15 -17.08
CA HIS A 19 -11.32 -10.13 -16.19
C HIS A 19 -11.76 -9.75 -14.78
N LEU A 20 -12.11 -10.74 -13.96
CA LEU A 20 -12.34 -10.59 -12.53
C LEU A 20 -11.04 -10.06 -11.88
N HIS A 21 -10.83 -8.74 -11.94
CA HIS A 21 -9.63 -8.07 -11.44
C HIS A 21 -9.66 -8.08 -9.93
N ARG A 22 -8.93 -9.01 -9.30
CA ARG A 22 -8.53 -8.84 -7.91
C ARG A 22 -7.53 -7.69 -7.87
N MET A 23 -8.05 -6.47 -7.71
CA MET A 23 -7.22 -5.31 -7.43
C MET A 23 -6.61 -5.46 -6.03
N LEU A 24 -5.37 -4.97 -5.88
CA LEU A 24 -4.75 -4.90 -4.58
C LEU A 24 -5.54 -3.92 -3.70
N GLU A 25 -5.97 -4.39 -2.54
CA GLU A 25 -6.62 -3.57 -1.52
C GLU A 25 -5.67 -3.39 -0.33
N LEU A 26 -5.67 -2.19 0.23
CA LEU A 26 -4.91 -1.80 1.42
C LEU A 26 -5.92 -1.29 2.44
N GLY A 27 -6.11 -2.00 3.55
CA GLY A 27 -7.16 -1.67 4.52
C GLY A 27 -8.57 -1.62 3.94
N GLY A 28 -8.87 -2.42 2.90
CA GLY A 28 -10.15 -2.41 2.19
C GLY A 28 -10.32 -1.28 1.17
N VAL A 29 -9.26 -0.52 0.87
CA VAL A 29 -9.25 0.52 -0.17
C VAL A 29 -8.42 0.03 -1.36
N PRO A 30 -8.96 0.05 -2.58
CA PRO A 30 -8.16 -0.31 -3.75
C PRO A 30 -6.98 0.63 -3.94
N ALA A 31 -5.79 0.07 -4.18
CA ALA A 31 -4.56 0.85 -4.34
C ALA A 31 -4.64 1.87 -5.49
N ALA A 32 -5.37 1.56 -6.56
CA ALA A 32 -5.62 2.47 -7.68
C ALA A 32 -6.32 3.76 -7.24
N THR A 33 -7.33 3.65 -6.36
CA THR A 33 -8.04 4.80 -5.81
C THR A 33 -7.11 5.73 -5.03
N LEU A 34 -6.14 5.17 -4.29
CA LEU A 34 -5.14 5.95 -3.57
C LEU A 34 -4.15 6.64 -4.52
N ALA A 35 -3.69 5.93 -5.56
CA ALA A 35 -2.79 6.48 -6.57
C ALA A 35 -3.44 7.62 -7.37
N GLU A 36 -4.70 7.47 -7.76
CA GLU A 36 -5.47 8.53 -8.45
C GLU A 36 -5.64 9.77 -7.55
N ARG A 37 -5.92 9.54 -6.26
CA ARG A 37 -6.21 10.62 -5.32
C ARG A 37 -4.97 11.39 -4.86
N TYR A 38 -3.87 10.69 -4.62
CA TYR A 38 -2.68 11.25 -3.96
C TYR A 38 -1.44 11.31 -4.88
N GLY A 39 -1.54 10.79 -6.10
CA GLY A 39 -0.42 10.69 -7.03
C GLY A 39 0.56 9.58 -6.68
N THR A 40 1.61 9.44 -7.48
CA THR A 40 2.69 8.45 -7.28
C THR A 40 4.06 9.10 -7.41
N PRO A 41 5.09 8.65 -6.66
CA PRO A 41 5.09 7.51 -5.73
C PRO A 41 4.31 7.80 -4.44
N LEU A 42 3.60 6.79 -3.94
CA LEU A 42 2.83 6.87 -2.69
C LEU A 42 3.14 5.67 -1.80
N TYR A 43 3.62 5.94 -0.60
CA TYR A 43 3.78 4.92 0.44
C TYR A 43 2.53 4.91 1.32
N VAL A 44 1.95 3.74 1.51
CA VAL A 44 0.71 3.55 2.29
C VAL A 44 1.01 2.54 3.39
N TYR A 45 0.67 2.91 4.62
CA TYR A 45 0.77 2.05 5.79
C TYR A 45 -0.62 1.64 6.27
N GLU A 46 -0.77 0.38 6.67
CA GLU A 46 -2.00 -0.14 7.25
C GLU A 46 -1.89 -0.10 8.78
N GLU A 47 -2.66 0.78 9.42
CA GLU A 47 -2.63 0.94 10.88
C GLU A 47 -2.88 -0.37 11.62
N GLU A 48 -3.92 -1.11 11.23
CA GLU A 48 -4.28 -2.38 11.87
C GLU A 48 -3.16 -3.42 11.76
N ARG A 49 -2.42 -3.42 10.64
CA ARG A 49 -1.29 -4.32 10.44
C ARG A 49 -0.13 -4.00 11.38
N ILE A 50 0.15 -2.71 11.60
CA ILE A 50 1.18 -2.27 12.55
C ILE A 50 0.75 -2.59 13.99
N ARG A 51 -0.51 -2.30 14.34
CA ARG A 51 -1.05 -2.57 15.69
C ARG A 51 -1.06 -4.06 16.02
N SER A 52 -1.54 -4.89 15.10
CA SER A 52 -1.58 -6.35 15.27
C SER A 52 -0.18 -6.95 15.35
N ALA A 53 0.80 -6.44 14.60
CA ALA A 53 2.19 -6.85 14.73
C ALA A 53 2.75 -6.54 16.14
N PHE A 54 2.50 -5.33 16.65
CA PHE A 54 2.89 -4.96 18.01
C PHE A 54 2.24 -5.88 19.05
N GLN A 55 0.92 -6.07 18.97
CA GLN A 55 0.19 -6.94 19.91
C GLN A 55 0.67 -8.38 19.86
N THR A 56 0.97 -8.90 18.67
CA THR A 56 1.52 -10.25 18.48
C THR A 56 2.87 -10.37 19.17
N LEU A 57 3.75 -9.38 18.98
CA LEU A 57 5.04 -9.34 19.64
C LEU A 57 4.91 -9.27 21.16
N THR A 58 4.03 -8.41 21.69
CA THR A 58 3.78 -8.31 23.13
C THR A 58 3.31 -9.64 23.72
N ARG A 59 2.36 -10.32 23.07
CA ARG A 59 1.83 -11.60 23.56
C ARG A 59 2.82 -12.75 23.50
N ALA A 60 3.86 -12.66 22.67
CA ALA A 60 4.89 -13.68 22.56
C ALA A 60 5.80 -13.75 23.80
N PHE A 61 5.84 -12.70 24.62
CA PHE A 61 6.64 -12.66 25.85
C PHE A 61 5.73 -12.60 27.08
N ALA A 62 5.78 -13.64 27.91
CA ALA A 62 5.08 -13.69 29.19
C ALA A 62 5.98 -13.12 30.32
N VAL A 63 6.28 -11.82 30.26
CA VAL A 63 7.11 -11.12 31.25
C VAL A 63 6.43 -9.83 31.71
N ASP A 64 6.66 -9.44 32.97
CA ASP A 64 5.93 -8.33 33.61
C ASP A 64 6.42 -6.93 33.18
N ASP A 65 7.68 -6.78 32.74
CA ASP A 65 8.26 -5.50 32.28
C ASP A 65 8.82 -5.62 30.86
N LEU A 66 7.94 -5.92 29.90
CA LEU A 66 8.31 -5.95 28.48
C LEU A 66 8.40 -4.53 27.91
N ARG A 67 9.60 -4.14 27.46
CA ARG A 67 9.83 -2.91 26.69
C ARG A 67 10.15 -3.24 25.23
N ILE A 68 9.29 -2.79 24.32
CA ILE A 68 9.50 -2.91 22.86
C ILE A 68 9.93 -1.53 22.33
N HIS A 69 11.10 -1.48 21.72
CA HIS A 69 11.62 -0.27 21.07
C HIS A 69 11.54 -0.43 19.55
N TYR A 70 10.84 0.50 18.89
CA TYR A 70 10.86 0.58 17.43
C TYR A 70 12.07 1.44 17.02
N PRO A 71 12.98 0.94 16.15
CA PRO A 71 14.20 1.63 15.76
C PRO A 71 13.94 2.86 14.87
#